data_AF-A0ABD2Z5G0-F1
#
_entry.id   AF-A0ABD2Z5G0-F1
#
_cell.length_a   1.000
_cell.length_b   1.000
_cell.length_c   1.000
_cell.angle_alpha   90.00
_cell.angle_beta   90.00
_cell.angle_gamma   90.00
#
_symmetry.space_group_name_H-M   'P 1'
#
loop_
_entity.id
_entity.type
_entity.pdbx_description
1 polymer ?
#
loop_
_entity_poly.entity_id
_entity_poly.type
_entity_poly.pdbx_seq_one_letter_code
_entity_poly.pdbx_strand_id
1 'polypeptide(L)'
;MEVSRRLTGTFHITQLTLEHNHYLSSPNKTHLFRAHRDVVSAHVAQIDISHSVGIPPKSSHDLMALQAGRRENLGFTIQDYRNYLHSKRTRDMLVGDTGGT
;
A
#
# COMPACT_ATOMS: atom_id res chain seq x y z
N MET A 1 19.94 -9.95 2.76
CA MET A 1 19.55 -10.83 3.88
C MET A 1 19.11 -12.16 3.29
N GLU A 2 19.71 -13.24 3.75
CA GLU A 2 19.33 -14.59 3.35
C GLU A 2 18.73 -15.31 4.56
N VAL A 3 17.65 -16.05 4.33
CA VAL A 3 16.92 -16.80 5.36
C VAL A 3 16.77 -18.24 4.90
N SER A 4 17.08 -19.20 5.78
CA SER A 4 16.84 -20.61 5.52
C SER A 4 15.99 -21.27 6.61
N ARG A 5 15.27 -22.32 6.23
CA ARG A 5 14.37 -23.07 7.12
C ARG A 5 15.09 -24.31 7.65
N ARG A 6 15.09 -24.49 8.97
CA ARG A 6 15.59 -25.69 9.64
C ARG A 6 14.58 -26.83 9.49
N LEU A 7 15.06 -28.08 9.59
CA LEU A 7 14.21 -29.27 9.65
C LEU A 7 13.22 -29.24 10.82
N THR A 8 13.57 -28.54 11.90
CA THR A 8 12.71 -28.28 13.07
C THR A 8 11.56 -27.31 12.80
N GLY A 9 11.44 -26.80 11.57
CA GLY A 9 10.38 -25.87 11.17
C GLY A 9 10.67 -24.40 11.46
N THR A 10 11.77 -24.07 12.15
CA THR A 10 12.16 -22.69 12.48
C THR A 10 13.00 -22.04 11.38
N PHE A 11 12.84 -20.73 11.17
CA PHE A 11 13.65 -19.95 10.23
C PHE A 11 14.84 -19.31 10.94
N HIS A 12 15.96 -19.17 10.24
CA HIS A 12 17.10 -18.40 10.74
C HIS A 12 17.77 -17.61 9.61
N ILE A 13 18.44 -16.53 10.00
CA ILE A 13 19.22 -15.69 9.10
C ILE A 13 20.55 -16.41 8.83
N THR A 14 20.84 -16.75 7.58
CA THR A 14 22.10 -17.38 7.17
C THR A 14 23.14 -16.35 6.78
N GLN A 15 22.71 -15.22 6.23
CA GLN A 15 23.59 -14.13 5.83
C GLN A 15 22.95 -12.76 6.08
N LEU A 16 23.71 -11.89 6.73
CA LEU A 16 23.39 -10.49 6.95
C LEU A 16 24.60 -9.63 6.57
N THR A 17 24.43 -8.77 5.56
CA THR A 17 25.43 -7.79 5.16
C THR A 17 24.99 -6.44 5.71
N LEU A 18 25.80 -5.87 6.61
CA LEU A 18 25.54 -4.55 7.20
C LEU A 18 26.25 -3.42 6.45
N GLU A 19 27.39 -3.73 5.84
CA GLU A 19 28.18 -2.77 5.06
C GLU A 19 27.70 -2.72 3.61
N HIS A 20 27.35 -1.53 3.16
CA HIS A 20 26.95 -1.27 1.79
C HIS A 20 27.91 -0.26 1.16
N ASN A 21 28.11 -0.36 -0.15
CA ASN A 21 28.91 0.59 -0.94
C ASN A 21 28.14 1.88 -1.28
N HIS A 22 26.98 2.10 -0.67
CA HIS A 22 26.13 3.26 -0.86
C HIS A 22 25.43 3.61 0.46
N TYR A 23 24.94 4.84 0.58
CA TYR A 23 24.11 5.25 1.71
C TYR A 23 22.80 4.46 1.74
N LEU A 24 22.34 4.14 2.94
CA LEU A 24 20.99 3.60 3.14
C LEU A 24 19.94 4.64 2.76
N SER A 25 18.78 4.15 2.32
CA SER A 25 17.67 5.04 1.98
C SER A 25 17.17 5.79 3.22
N SER A 26 16.90 7.08 3.05
CA SER A 26 16.42 7.93 4.14
C SER A 26 14.97 7.58 4.51
N PRO A 27 14.56 7.69 5.79
CA PRO A 27 13.20 7.33 6.23
C PRO A 27 12.07 8.09 5.52
N ASN A 28 12.31 9.31 5.02
CA ASN A 28 11.33 10.05 4.21
C ASN A 28 11.03 9.39 2.85
N LYS A 29 11.88 8.46 2.37
CA LYS A 29 11.67 7.67 1.15
C LYS A 29 10.98 6.34 1.42
N THR A 30 10.59 6.06 2.66
CA THR A 30 9.91 4.82 3.07
C THR A 30 8.72 4.49 2.17
N HIS A 31 7.89 5.48 1.85
CA HIS A 31 6.73 5.33 0.98
C HIS A 31 7.06 4.82 -0.44
N LEU A 32 8.31 4.92 -0.90
CA LEU A 32 8.72 4.37 -2.21
C LEU A 32 8.88 2.84 -2.18
N PHE A 33 9.12 2.24 -1.01
CA PHE A 33 9.28 0.80 -0.85
C PHE A 33 7.92 0.13 -0.65
N ARG A 34 7.55 -0.77 -1.58
CA ARG A 34 6.26 -1.50 -1.53
C ARG A 34 6.01 -2.20 -0.21
N ALA A 35 7.03 -2.83 0.37
CA ALA A 35 6.91 -3.57 1.62
C ALA A 35 6.58 -2.68 2.83
N HIS A 36 6.79 -1.37 2.71
CA HIS A 36 6.50 -0.40 3.77
C HIS A 36 5.24 0.40 3.48
N ARG A 37 4.56 0.14 2.36
CA ARG A 37 3.29 0.78 2.04
C ARG A 37 2.14 -0.05 2.54
N ASP A 38 1.16 0.60 3.15
CA ASP A 38 -0.07 -0.04 3.57
C ASP A 38 -1.28 0.89 3.45
N VAL A 39 -2.38 0.35 2.94
CA VAL A 39 -3.66 1.05 2.84
C VAL A 39 -4.57 0.52 3.94
N VAL A 40 -4.40 1.08 5.13
CA VAL A 40 -5.16 0.65 6.32
C VAL A 40 -6.66 0.95 6.20
N SER A 41 -7.47 0.33 7.07
CA SER A 41 -8.94 0.44 7.05
C SER A 41 -9.45 1.89 7.09
N ALA A 42 -8.80 2.77 7.86
CA ALA A 42 -9.16 4.19 7.92
C ALA A 42 -8.95 4.89 6.57
N HIS A 43 -7.85 4.57 5.86
CA HIS A 43 -7.61 5.09 4.52
C HIS A 43 -8.67 4.58 3.55
N VAL A 44 -8.99 3.28 3.61
CA VAL A 44 -10.03 2.65 2.79
C VAL A 44 -11.39 3.35 2.97
N ALA A 45 -11.81 3.59 4.21
CA ALA A 45 -13.07 4.27 4.49
C ALA A 45 -13.11 5.67 3.87
N GLN A 46 -12.01 6.43 4.00
CA GLN A 46 -11.92 7.76 3.40
C GLN A 46 -11.94 7.71 1.86
N ILE A 47 -11.25 6.75 1.26
CA ILE A 47 -11.24 6.52 -0.19
C ILE A 47 -12.67 6.24 -0.69
N ASP A 48 -13.40 5.38 0.02
CA ASP A 48 -14.76 4.98 -0.34
C ASP A 48 -15.74 6.15 -0.24
N ILE A 49 -15.66 6.94 0.84
CA ILE A 49 -16.48 8.15 1.00
C ILE A 49 -16.20 9.12 -0.14
N SER A 50 -14.94 9.47 -0.37
CA SER A 50 -14.54 10.39 -1.45
C SER A 50 -15.01 9.90 -2.82
N HIS A 51 -14.88 8.61 -3.10
CA HIS A 51 -15.35 8.02 -4.35
C HIS A 51 -16.88 8.08 -4.48
N SER A 52 -17.62 7.82 -3.40
CA SER A 52 -19.09 7.86 -3.41
C SER A 52 -19.67 9.24 -3.70
N VAL A 53 -18.97 10.31 -3.28
CA VAL A 53 -19.35 11.70 -3.56
C VAL A 53 -18.73 12.25 -4.85
N GLY A 54 -18.06 11.40 -5.64
CA GLY A 54 -17.50 11.76 -6.94
C GLY A 54 -16.21 12.58 -6.91
N ILE A 55 -15.50 12.64 -5.77
CA ILE A 55 -14.21 13.33 -5.70
C ILE A 55 -13.17 12.55 -6.50
N PRO A 56 -12.44 13.21 -7.43
CA PRO A 56 -11.39 12.54 -8.19
C PRO A 56 -10.31 11.94 -7.27
N PRO A 57 -9.80 10.72 -7.55
CA PRO A 57 -8.79 10.06 -6.72
C PRO A 57 -7.56 10.92 -6.42
N LYS A 58 -7.12 11.72 -7.40
CA LYS A 58 -5.99 12.63 -7.23
C LYS A 58 -6.28 13.70 -6.17
N SER A 59 -7.45 14.33 -6.23
CA SER A 59 -7.85 15.38 -5.30
C SER A 59 -8.03 14.83 -3.88
N SER A 60 -8.67 13.67 -3.73
CA SER A 60 -8.80 13.01 -2.42
C SER A 60 -7.45 12.63 -1.84
N HIS A 61 -6.57 12.01 -2.63
CA HIS A 61 -5.23 11.65 -2.19
C HIS A 61 -4.38 12.87 -1.81
N ASP A 62 -4.43 13.95 -2.61
CA ASP A 62 -3.70 15.17 -2.31
C ASP A 62 -4.23 15.83 -1.02
N LEU A 63 -5.54 15.78 -0.75
CA LEU A 63 -6.12 16.22 0.54
C LEU A 63 -5.62 15.36 1.72
N MET A 64 -5.63 14.03 1.59
CA MET A 64 -5.12 13.14 2.65
C MET A 64 -3.63 13.38 2.91
N ALA A 65 -2.85 13.64 1.86
CA ALA A 65 -1.44 13.99 1.99
C ALA A 65 -1.23 15.34 2.71
N LEU A 66 -2.10 16.33 2.46
CA LEU A 66 -2.07 17.60 3.19
C LEU A 66 -2.39 17.40 4.68
N GLN A 67 -3.38 16.56 4.99
CA GLN A 67 -3.74 16.21 6.37
C GLN A 67 -2.59 15.47 7.09
N ALA A 68 -1.86 14.61 6.39
CA ALA A 68 -0.65 13.95 6.87
C ALA A 68 0.59 14.89 6.91
N GLY A 69 0.42 16.16 6.55
CA GLY A 69 1.47 17.17 6.42
C GLY A 69 2.28 17.07 5.13
N ARG A 70 2.54 15.85 4.64
CA ARG A 70 3.24 15.58 3.37
C ARG A 70 2.79 14.25 2.77
N ARG A 71 2.99 14.08 1.46
CA ARG A 71 2.72 12.82 0.74
C ARG A 71 3.53 11.64 1.31
N GLU A 72 4.77 11.90 1.72
CA GLU A 72 5.67 10.87 2.25
C GLU A 72 5.15 10.25 3.56
N ASN A 73 4.36 11.01 4.32
CA ASN A 73 3.83 10.62 5.62
C ASN A 73 2.51 9.83 5.52
N LEU A 74 1.90 9.78 4.33
CA LEU A 74 0.61 9.14 4.11
C LEU A 74 0.67 7.61 4.23
N GLY A 75 1.85 7.02 4.03
CA GLY A 75 2.05 5.57 4.13
C GLY A 75 1.60 4.77 2.90
N PHE A 76 1.03 5.41 1.88
CA PHE A 76 0.73 4.81 0.59
C PHE A 76 0.80 5.85 -0.53
N THR A 77 0.79 5.39 -1.79
CA THR A 77 0.88 6.25 -2.97
C THR A 77 -0.45 6.35 -3.70
N ILE A 78 -0.54 7.33 -4.61
CA ILE A 78 -1.69 7.46 -5.53
C ILE A 78 -1.91 6.20 -6.37
N GLN A 79 -0.85 5.41 -6.64
CA GLN A 79 -1.01 4.16 -7.36
C GLN A 79 -1.71 3.11 -6.50
N ASP A 80 -1.38 3.02 -5.21
CA ASP A 80 -2.05 2.09 -4.30
C ASP A 80 -3.53 2.47 -4.12
N TYR A 81 -3.84 3.77 -4.05
CA TYR A 81 -5.21 4.29 -4.07
C TYR A 81 -5.99 3.77 -5.30
N ARG A 82 -5.43 3.96 -6.50
CA ARG A 82 -6.06 3.54 -7.76
C ARG A 82 -6.20 2.03 -7.84
N ASN A 83 -5.19 1.29 -7.39
CA ASN A 83 -5.21 -0.17 -7.33
C ASN A 83 -6.36 -0.65 -6.43
N TYR A 84 -6.54 -0.04 -5.25
CA TYR A 84 -7.65 -0.37 -4.36
C TYR A 84 -9.01 -0.18 -5.05
N LEU A 85 -9.25 0.98 -5.67
CA LEU A 85 -10.52 1.23 -6.38
C LEU A 85 -10.74 0.25 -7.53
N HIS A 86 -9.69 -0.06 -8.28
CA HIS A 86 -9.77 -1.04 -9.36
C HIS A 86 -10.12 -2.44 -8.84
N SER A 87 -9.40 -2.92 -7.81
CA SER A 87 -9.68 -4.21 -7.18
C SER A 87 -11.07 -4.27 -6.57
N LYS A 88 -11.54 -3.19 -5.94
CA LYS A 88 -12.91 -3.09 -5.42
C LYS A 88 -13.94 -3.23 -6.54
N ARG A 89 -13.79 -2.47 -7.64
CA ARG A 89 -14.68 -2.55 -8.81
C ARG A 89 -14.72 -3.96 -9.40
N THR A 90 -13.57 -4.61 -9.56
CA THR A 90 -13.49 -5.98 -10.08
C THR A 90 -14.19 -6.97 -9.16
N ARG A 91 -14.02 -6.84 -7.84
CA ARG A 91 -14.72 -7.68 -6.86
C ARG A 91 -16.23 -7.47 -6.91
N ASP A 92 -16.68 -6.22 -6.98
CA ASP A 92 -18.11 -5.88 -7.02
C ASP A 92 -18.75 -6.40 -8.33
N MET A 93 -18.03 -6.36 -9.46
CA MET A 93 -18.46 -6.95 -10.73
C MET A 93 -18.59 -8.47 -10.67
N LEU A 94 -17.61 -9.18 -10.09
CA LEU A 94 -17.67 -10.64 -9.92
C LEU A 94 -18.88 -11.08 -9.08
N VAL A 95 -19.29 -10.26 -8.12
CA VAL A 95 -20.51 -10.51 -7.32
C VAL A 95 -21.77 -10.24 -8.17
N GLY A 96 -21.78 -9.17 -8.97
CA GLY A 96 -22.93 -8.76 -9.78
C GLY A 96 -23.25 -9.66 -10.99
N ASP A 97 -22.28 -10.45 -11.47
CA ASP A 97 -22.46 -11.36 -12.64
C ASP A 97 -23.22 -12.66 -12.32
N THR A 98 -23.67 -12.86 -11.07
CA THR A 98 -24.46 -14.04 -10.66
C THR A 98 -25.94 -13.98 -11.09
N GLY A 99 -26.36 -12.99 -11.88
CA GLY A 99 -27.74 -12.80 -12.33
C GLY A 99 -28.03 -13.12 -13.80
N GLY A 100 -27.04 -13.58 -14.58
CA GLY A 100 -27.21 -13.92 -15.99
C GLY A 100 -27.46 -15.42 -16.22
N THR A 101 -28.68 -15.90 -15.92
CA THR A 101 -29.22 -17.18 -16.43
C THR A 101 -30.50 -16.93 -17.20
#